data_AF-A0A952SES3-F1
#
_entry.id   AF-A0A952SES3-F1
#
_cell.length_a   1.000
_cell.length_b   1.000
_cell.length_c   1.000
_cell.angle_alpha   90.00
_cell.angle_beta   90.00
_cell.angle_gamma   90.00
#
_symmetry.space_group_name_H-M   'P 1'
#
loop_
_entity.id
_entity.type
_entity.pdbx_description
1 polymer ?
#
loop_
_entity_poly.entity_id
_entity_poly.type
_entity_poly.pdbx_seq_one_letter_code
_entity_poly.pdbx_strand_id
1 'polypeptide(L)'
;MKAIAVAVIFFAASQAGMAATKTWSGLGADANWQTAANWTGNVAPVAGDDLVFPAAAPQQANNNNSTILTSFRSITVEGGAYTFGGNPIRLVAGLTVNGGTPTFNLAITLNGAQAFTSASGATATVVILSVGSFALSIEGSGIVAIGLISGSGAVTQNGGGIGAIVAATGFSGPLTINDGIMIVDANIPNSVVTINTSATGGTLGVSGLGGTGTVGATTITQGGISSGTLTSLTGILNLSNGITFSETSAYLCKISGTTAGSGYDQLNVTGNVTLNNAALVPLPINGFVPAVGDTFVVLRKSGSTPASGTFLNLPEGATFAGPQNTAFRITYHGGDGNDVAIQRVARTPFDFDGDGKADPTVFRPSNGVWYELLSASNTFTGIGFGLATDIIAPADFDGDNKADVTVFRPSNGYWFSIRSSDNTFQATQFGADGDLPRPGDFDGDGRADLAVWRPSNGVWYETRSLNGQFAAFQFGQAGDIPLLGDFDGDGLTDLCVYRNGIWFILYSGDGSFSGAQFGLATDKPAPGDYDGDGRTDLAVYRGGTWFVQRSTEGFTAFNFGIATDLPVAADYDGDGKTDGAVYRDGIWFMLRSTAGFGAIGFGIAGDRPAPAAFTQP
;
A
#
# COMPACT_ATOMS: atom_id res chain seq x y z
N MET A 1 32.62 85.81 -14.58
CA MET A 1 32.20 84.40 -14.49
C MET A 1 32.73 83.85 -13.18
N LYS A 2 31.85 83.60 -12.20
CA LYS A 2 32.23 82.98 -10.91
C LYS A 2 31.97 81.49 -11.03
N ALA A 3 33.00 80.67 -10.91
CA ALA A 3 32.88 79.21 -10.90
C ALA A 3 32.34 78.77 -9.53
N ILE A 4 31.24 78.02 -9.54
CA ILE A 4 30.65 77.37 -8.37
C ILE A 4 31.33 76.00 -8.24
N ALA A 5 32.05 75.78 -7.14
CA ALA A 5 32.57 74.46 -6.80
C ALA A 5 31.46 73.67 -6.08
N VAL A 6 30.98 72.61 -6.73
CA VAL A 6 30.05 71.65 -6.15
C VAL A 6 30.84 70.67 -5.28
N ALA A 7 30.59 70.69 -3.97
CA ALA A 7 31.09 69.65 -3.07
C ALA A 7 30.27 68.38 -3.27
N VAL A 8 30.87 67.38 -3.90
CA VAL A 8 30.31 66.02 -3.96
C VAL A 8 30.56 65.37 -2.61
N ILE A 9 29.50 65.23 -1.80
CA ILE A 9 29.52 64.42 -0.58
C ILE A 9 29.43 62.95 -1.04
N PHE A 10 30.55 62.24 -0.96
CA PHE A 10 30.53 60.78 -1.02
C PHE A 10 29.91 60.26 0.28
N PHE A 11 28.68 59.75 0.21
CA PHE A 11 28.24 58.77 1.20
C PHE A 11 29.10 57.53 1.02
N ALA A 12 30.02 57.28 1.95
CA ALA A 12 30.64 55.99 2.07
C ALA A 12 29.52 54.98 2.35
N ALA A 13 29.19 54.16 1.36
CA ALA A 13 28.51 52.91 1.63
C ALA A 13 29.38 52.17 2.65
N SER A 14 28.85 51.93 3.84
CA SER A 14 29.50 51.02 4.79
C SER A 14 29.72 49.71 4.05
N GLN A 15 30.98 49.32 3.87
CA GLN A 15 31.29 47.93 3.52
C GLN A 15 30.45 47.04 4.42
N ALA A 16 29.69 46.12 3.83
CA ALA A 16 29.11 45.02 4.57
C ALA A 16 30.28 44.32 5.26
N GLY A 17 30.49 44.61 6.55
CA GLY A 17 31.49 43.91 7.34
C GLY A 17 31.19 42.43 7.22
N MET A 18 32.18 41.63 6.82
CA MET A 18 32.00 40.18 6.82
C MET A 18 31.55 39.78 8.24
N ALA A 19 30.44 39.05 8.32
CA ALA A 19 29.96 38.49 9.58
C ALA A 19 31.12 37.75 10.27
N ALA A 20 31.37 38.06 11.53
CA ALA A 20 32.39 37.35 12.27
C ALA A 20 31.82 36.00 12.73
N THR A 21 32.59 34.94 12.53
CA THR A 21 32.24 33.63 13.07
C THR A 21 32.60 33.57 14.55
N LYS A 22 31.62 33.22 15.38
CA LYS A 22 31.77 33.01 16.82
C LYS A 22 31.55 31.54 17.11
N THR A 23 32.59 30.88 17.63
CA THR A 23 32.55 29.45 17.95
C THR A 23 32.36 29.27 19.45
N TRP A 24 31.32 28.54 19.83
CA TRP A 24 31.05 28.17 21.21
C TRP A 24 32.15 27.26 21.75
N SER A 25 32.77 27.66 22.85
CA SER A 25 33.71 26.83 23.61
C SER A 25 33.02 26.11 24.77
N GLY A 26 32.01 26.76 25.39
CA GLY A 26 31.32 26.25 26.58
C GLY A 26 32.23 26.10 27.81
N LEU A 27 33.35 26.83 27.87
CA LEU A 27 34.35 26.74 28.95
C LEU A 27 34.20 27.80 30.04
N GLY A 28 33.25 28.75 29.90
CA GLY A 28 33.00 29.77 30.91
C GLY A 28 32.27 29.21 32.14
N ALA A 29 32.13 30.04 33.16
CA ALA A 29 31.53 29.65 34.44
C ALA A 29 30.00 29.52 34.42
N ASP A 30 29.37 29.90 33.31
CA ASP A 30 27.91 29.87 33.12
C ASP A 30 27.56 29.44 31.69
N ALA A 31 26.27 29.43 31.37
CA ALA A 31 25.76 29.01 30.06
C ALA A 31 25.30 30.15 29.16
N ASN A 32 25.72 31.37 29.47
CA ASN A 32 25.19 32.56 28.82
C ASN A 32 25.95 32.91 27.53
N TRP A 33 25.22 33.25 26.47
CA TRP A 33 25.82 33.71 25.21
C TRP A 33 26.60 35.01 25.37
N GLN A 34 26.20 35.93 26.25
CA GLN A 34 26.91 37.19 26.48
C GLN A 34 28.12 37.07 27.42
N THR A 35 28.41 35.87 27.95
CA THR A 35 29.64 35.62 28.71
C THR A 35 30.77 35.30 27.74
N ALA A 36 31.69 36.25 27.57
CA ALA A 36 32.75 36.16 26.57
C ALA A 36 33.61 34.88 26.68
N ALA A 37 33.85 34.38 27.90
CA ALA A 37 34.61 33.15 28.15
C ALA A 37 33.97 31.86 27.57
N ASN A 38 32.68 31.89 27.23
CA ASN A 38 32.00 30.78 26.56
C ASN A 38 32.25 30.70 25.05
N TRP A 39 33.03 31.63 24.50
CA TRP A 39 33.33 31.71 23.08
C TRP A 39 34.83 31.66 22.84
N THR A 40 35.24 30.95 21.79
CA THR A 40 36.64 30.91 21.36
C THR A 40 37.13 32.33 21.07
N GLY A 41 38.29 32.67 21.63
CA GLY A 41 38.85 34.02 21.56
C GLY A 41 38.35 34.98 22.64
N ASN A 42 37.50 34.53 23.57
CA ASN A 42 36.95 35.32 24.67
C ASN A 42 36.21 36.58 24.20
N VAL A 43 35.38 36.45 23.16
CA VAL A 43 34.56 37.55 22.63
C VAL A 43 33.13 37.05 22.42
N ALA A 44 32.18 37.66 23.15
CA ALA A 44 30.77 37.37 23.01
C ALA A 44 30.23 37.79 21.61
N PRO A 45 29.23 37.08 21.07
CA PRO A 45 28.63 37.38 19.79
C PRO A 45 27.79 38.66 19.84
N VAL A 46 27.79 39.37 18.72
CA VAL A 46 26.97 40.57 18.49
C VAL A 46 26.02 40.37 17.30
N ALA A 47 25.15 41.35 17.06
CA ALA A 47 24.26 41.32 15.91
C ALA A 47 25.04 41.21 14.60
N GLY A 48 24.61 40.33 13.70
CA GLY A 48 25.22 40.06 12.39
C GLY A 48 26.25 38.93 12.39
N ASP A 49 26.65 38.39 13.55
CA ASP A 49 27.63 37.30 13.63
C ASP A 49 27.03 35.94 13.19
N ASP A 50 27.90 35.05 12.74
CA ASP A 50 27.62 33.63 12.50
C ASP A 50 27.99 32.83 13.75
N LEU A 51 27.09 31.99 14.24
CA LEU A 51 27.30 31.21 15.46
C LEU A 51 27.57 29.75 15.13
N VAL A 52 28.66 29.18 15.65
CA VAL A 52 29.04 27.78 15.42
C VAL A 52 29.12 27.04 16.76
N PHE A 53 28.44 25.90 16.84
CA PHE A 53 28.38 25.03 18.02
C PHE A 53 29.04 23.68 17.70
N PRO A 54 30.30 23.45 18.15
CA PRO A 54 31.04 22.21 17.86
C PRO A 54 30.45 20.99 18.55
N ALA A 55 30.55 19.80 17.95
CA ALA A 55 30.02 18.56 18.51
C ALA A 55 30.58 18.20 19.92
N ALA A 56 31.84 18.59 20.18
CA ALA A 56 32.58 18.19 21.37
C ALA A 56 32.59 19.25 22.49
N ALA A 57 31.82 20.34 22.39
CA ALA A 57 31.80 21.32 23.48
C ALA A 57 31.20 20.67 24.75
N PRO A 58 31.83 20.88 25.93
CA PRO A 58 31.41 20.23 27.17
C PRO A 58 30.04 20.71 27.65
N GLN A 59 29.68 21.95 27.33
CA GLN A 59 28.42 22.56 27.76
C GLN A 59 27.46 22.72 26.58
N GLN A 60 26.55 21.76 26.43
CA GLN A 60 25.59 21.70 25.33
C GLN A 60 24.22 22.30 25.68
N ALA A 61 23.93 22.52 26.96
CA ALA A 61 22.80 23.34 27.40
C ALA A 61 23.26 24.80 27.51
N ASN A 62 22.68 25.68 26.69
CA ASN A 62 23.07 27.08 26.65
C ASN A 62 21.85 28.01 26.69
N ASN A 63 22.10 29.25 27.09
CA ASN A 63 21.10 30.27 27.34
C ASN A 63 21.47 31.55 26.58
N ASN A 64 20.66 31.92 25.60
CA ASN A 64 20.79 33.20 24.95
C ASN A 64 20.28 34.32 25.86
N ASN A 65 21.20 35.06 26.47
CA ASN A 65 20.89 36.26 27.26
C ASN A 65 21.23 37.57 26.52
N SER A 66 21.38 37.51 25.19
CA SER A 66 21.52 38.71 24.36
C SER A 66 20.25 39.56 24.42
N THR A 67 20.31 40.80 23.92
CA THR A 67 19.10 41.64 23.81
C THR A 67 17.99 40.90 23.04
N ILE A 68 16.74 41.09 23.45
CA ILE A 68 15.60 40.42 22.82
C ILE A 68 15.57 40.75 21.31
N LEU A 69 15.38 39.71 20.49
CA LEU A 69 15.38 39.81 19.02
C LEU A 69 16.70 40.33 18.40
N THR A 70 17.84 40.15 19.07
CA THR A 70 19.15 40.30 18.41
C THR A 70 19.16 39.48 17.12
N SER A 71 19.59 40.12 16.02
CA SER A 71 19.66 39.49 14.71
C SER A 71 21.02 38.85 14.50
N PHE A 72 21.07 37.52 14.51
CA PHE A 72 22.26 36.77 14.12
C PHE A 72 22.16 36.41 12.64
N ARG A 73 23.31 36.23 11.98
CA ARG A 73 23.33 35.89 10.57
C ARG A 73 22.96 34.43 10.37
N SER A 74 23.74 33.49 10.90
CA SER A 74 23.46 32.05 10.80
C SER A 74 23.77 31.32 12.12
N ILE A 75 23.24 30.11 12.25
CA ILE A 75 23.62 29.16 13.29
C ILE A 75 24.02 27.84 12.65
N THR A 76 25.18 27.31 13.03
CA THR A 76 25.65 25.97 12.63
C THR A 76 25.86 25.11 13.88
N VAL A 77 25.29 23.90 13.89
CA VAL A 77 25.53 22.88 14.91
C VAL A 77 26.23 21.69 14.26
N GLU A 78 27.43 21.38 14.72
CA GLU A 78 28.26 20.32 14.11
C GLU A 78 27.91 18.91 14.65
N GLY A 79 27.24 18.82 15.80
CA GLY A 79 26.89 17.56 16.47
C GLY A 79 26.41 17.75 17.90
N GLY A 80 25.97 16.67 18.56
CA GLY A 80 25.57 16.68 19.97
C GLY A 80 24.08 16.95 20.21
N ALA A 81 23.67 16.94 21.49
CA ALA A 81 22.29 17.13 21.93
C ALA A 81 22.13 18.51 22.56
N TYR A 82 22.43 19.55 21.78
CA TYR A 82 22.36 20.93 22.26
C TYR A 82 20.94 21.34 22.64
N THR A 83 20.81 22.15 23.69
CA THR A 83 19.57 22.86 24.02
C THR A 83 19.82 24.35 24.07
N PHE A 84 19.06 25.12 23.28
CA PHE A 84 19.20 26.57 23.18
C PHE A 84 17.99 27.24 23.83
N GLY A 85 18.14 27.74 25.05
CA GLY A 85 17.12 28.49 25.78
C GLY A 85 17.33 30.01 25.71
N GLY A 86 16.49 30.75 26.44
CA GLY A 86 16.65 32.19 26.66
C GLY A 86 15.87 33.07 25.69
N ASN A 87 16.38 34.28 25.45
CA ASN A 87 15.71 35.32 24.69
C ASN A 87 15.52 34.94 23.22
N PRO A 88 14.40 35.31 22.59
CA PRO A 88 14.15 35.06 21.17
C PRO A 88 15.13 35.82 20.28
N ILE A 89 15.37 35.30 19.07
CA ILE A 89 16.33 35.84 18.10
C ILE A 89 15.68 36.11 16.75
N ARG A 90 16.38 36.89 15.92
CA ARG A 90 16.16 36.94 14.48
C ARG A 90 17.29 36.22 13.74
N LEU A 91 16.96 35.54 12.64
CA LEU A 91 17.92 34.84 11.79
C LEU A 91 17.81 35.32 10.34
N VAL A 92 18.94 35.47 9.65
CA VAL A 92 18.98 36.08 8.31
C VAL A 92 19.42 35.09 7.23
N ALA A 93 20.33 34.17 7.57
CA ALA A 93 21.03 33.29 6.64
C ALA A 93 20.97 31.81 7.06
N GLY A 94 19.96 31.43 7.82
CA GLY A 94 19.60 30.03 8.02
C GLY A 94 20.24 29.32 9.21
N LEU A 95 19.81 28.08 9.36
CA LEU A 95 20.23 27.14 10.39
C LEU A 95 20.78 25.89 9.70
N THR A 96 21.97 25.47 10.09
CA THR A 96 22.60 24.25 9.58
C THR A 96 22.89 23.29 10.73
N VAL A 97 22.43 22.05 10.63
CA VAL A 97 22.72 20.98 11.58
C VAL A 97 23.40 19.83 10.84
N ASN A 98 24.71 19.68 11.04
CA ASN A 98 25.53 18.65 10.39
C ASN A 98 25.47 17.30 11.10
N GLY A 99 24.97 17.26 12.33
CA GLY A 99 24.85 16.05 13.14
C GLY A 99 24.13 16.30 14.47
N GLY A 100 23.74 15.23 15.15
CA GLY A 100 23.13 15.29 16.48
C GLY A 100 21.65 15.69 16.48
N THR A 101 21.14 16.04 17.66
CA THR A 101 19.71 16.30 17.91
C THR A 101 19.48 17.63 18.64
N PRO A 102 19.99 18.77 18.13
CA PRO A 102 19.78 20.08 18.76
C PRO A 102 18.31 20.46 18.88
N THR A 103 17.95 21.07 20.02
CA THR A 103 16.63 21.63 20.31
C THR A 103 16.72 23.12 20.62
N PHE A 104 16.09 23.95 19.78
CA PHE A 104 15.97 25.39 19.93
C PHE A 104 14.68 25.71 20.71
N ASN A 105 14.82 25.84 22.04
CA ASN A 105 13.74 26.21 22.95
C ASN A 105 13.47 27.72 22.97
N LEU A 106 14.40 28.54 22.48
CA LEU A 106 14.18 29.96 22.19
C LEU A 106 13.39 30.14 20.88
N ALA A 107 12.59 31.20 20.79
CA ALA A 107 11.85 31.48 19.55
C ALA A 107 12.75 32.09 18.48
N ILE A 108 12.59 31.61 17.24
CA ILE A 108 13.31 32.11 16.06
C ILE A 108 12.32 32.88 15.18
N THR A 109 12.68 34.11 14.79
CA THR A 109 11.96 34.89 13.77
C THR A 109 12.82 35.02 12.52
N LEU A 110 12.28 34.68 11.36
CA LEU A 110 13.00 34.90 10.10
C LEU A 110 13.07 36.40 9.78
N ASN A 111 14.23 36.87 9.34
CA ASN A 111 14.48 38.26 8.95
C ASN A 111 15.04 38.34 7.51
N GLY A 112 14.59 37.40 6.68
CA GLY A 112 15.03 37.17 5.31
C GLY A 112 14.61 35.77 4.86
N ALA A 113 14.49 35.56 3.55
CA ALA A 113 14.31 34.22 3.00
C ALA A 113 15.58 33.39 3.25
N GLN A 114 15.43 32.18 3.75
CA GLN A 114 16.59 31.36 4.18
C GLN A 114 16.27 29.87 4.22
N ALA A 115 17.32 29.06 4.40
CA ALA A 115 17.23 27.61 4.49
C ALA A 115 17.51 27.10 5.91
N PHE A 116 16.76 26.10 6.33
CA PHE A 116 17.09 25.25 7.47
C PHE A 116 17.52 23.89 6.92
N THR A 117 18.78 23.52 7.17
CA THR A 117 19.41 22.33 6.59
C THR A 117 19.76 21.35 7.69
N SER A 118 19.35 20.09 7.54
CA SER A 118 19.68 19.00 8.47
C SER A 118 20.32 17.85 7.72
N ALA A 119 21.51 17.42 8.14
CA ALA A 119 22.25 16.33 7.52
C ALA A 119 21.64 14.95 7.84
N SER A 120 22.00 13.94 7.06
CA SER A 120 21.54 12.55 7.30
C SER A 120 21.84 12.10 8.73
N GLY A 121 20.84 11.51 9.40
CA GLY A 121 20.93 11.09 10.80
C GLY A 121 20.85 12.22 11.84
N ALA A 122 20.72 13.48 11.41
CA ALA A 122 20.56 14.63 12.31
C ALA A 122 19.09 15.05 12.48
N THR A 123 18.78 15.74 13.57
CA THR A 123 17.46 16.31 13.83
C THR A 123 17.59 17.73 14.38
N ALA A 124 17.04 18.71 13.66
CA ALA A 124 16.93 20.09 14.11
C ALA A 124 15.50 20.33 14.64
N THR A 125 15.34 20.50 15.94
CA THR A 125 14.03 20.81 16.54
C THR A 125 13.95 22.30 16.86
N VAL A 126 13.03 23.04 16.22
CA VAL A 126 12.76 24.46 16.50
C VAL A 126 11.40 24.58 17.16
N VAL A 127 11.37 24.89 18.45
CA VAL A 127 10.11 24.86 19.24
C VAL A 127 9.14 25.95 18.79
N ILE A 128 9.62 27.16 18.50
CA ILE A 128 8.78 28.26 18.02
C ILE A 128 9.46 28.95 16.84
N LEU A 129 8.76 29.00 15.71
CA LEU A 129 9.21 29.66 14.48
C LEU A 129 8.16 30.66 13.98
N SER A 130 8.59 31.90 13.77
CA SER A 130 7.81 32.89 13.03
C SER A 130 8.48 33.14 11.68
N VAL A 131 7.82 32.74 10.59
CA VAL A 131 8.35 32.98 9.23
C VAL A 131 8.03 34.37 8.72
N GLY A 132 7.11 35.10 9.36
CA GLY A 132 6.63 36.39 8.87
C GLY A 132 6.10 36.25 7.44
N SER A 133 6.59 37.06 6.51
CA SER A 133 6.31 36.95 5.07
C SER A 133 7.47 36.32 4.29
N PHE A 134 8.51 35.82 4.96
CA PHE A 134 9.72 35.32 4.31
C PHE A 134 9.61 33.83 4.00
N ALA A 135 10.21 33.42 2.87
CA ALA A 135 10.25 32.03 2.48
C ALA A 135 11.24 31.24 3.35
N LEU A 136 10.85 30.02 3.74
CA LEU A 136 11.70 29.03 4.40
C LEU A 136 11.91 27.84 3.44
N SER A 137 13.17 27.52 3.16
CA SER A 137 13.55 26.26 2.51
C SER A 137 13.95 25.24 3.59
N ILE A 138 13.41 24.03 3.56
CA ILE A 138 13.87 22.90 4.37
C ILE A 138 14.71 21.99 3.48
N GLU A 139 15.95 21.73 3.91
CA GLU A 139 16.98 21.11 3.08
C GLU A 139 17.73 20.00 3.81
N GLY A 140 18.47 19.20 3.04
CA GLY A 140 19.23 18.06 3.53
C GLY A 140 18.39 16.79 3.71
N SER A 141 19.05 15.73 4.19
CA SER A 141 18.47 14.38 4.33
C SER A 141 18.09 14.03 5.77
N GLY A 142 18.27 14.94 6.71
CA GLY A 142 17.89 14.79 8.12
C GLY A 142 16.47 15.26 8.40
N ILE A 143 16.19 15.48 9.68
CA ILE A 143 14.88 15.99 10.14
C ILE A 143 14.98 17.47 10.51
N VAL A 144 14.01 18.27 10.09
CA VAL A 144 13.74 19.62 10.60
C VAL A 144 12.32 19.63 11.16
N ALA A 145 12.20 19.64 12.49
CA ALA A 145 10.93 19.62 13.20
C ALA A 145 10.60 21.00 13.77
N ILE A 146 9.44 21.54 13.40
CA ILE A 146 8.94 22.84 13.85
C ILE A 146 7.78 22.58 14.82
N GLY A 147 7.97 22.95 16.08
CA GLY A 147 6.97 22.77 17.15
C GLY A 147 5.74 23.64 16.92
N LEU A 148 5.91 24.95 16.83
CA LEU A 148 4.87 25.92 16.56
C LEU A 148 5.29 26.89 15.45
N ILE A 149 4.52 26.96 14.36
CA ILE A 149 4.76 27.91 13.26
C ILE A 149 3.72 29.05 13.20
N SER A 150 4.13 30.23 12.74
CA SER A 150 3.26 31.37 12.45
C SER A 150 3.74 32.18 11.24
N GLY A 151 2.85 32.90 10.57
CA GLY A 151 3.16 33.78 9.44
C GLY A 151 2.51 33.35 8.11
N SER A 152 2.82 34.07 7.04
CA SER A 152 2.29 33.84 5.69
C SER A 152 3.39 33.52 4.65
N GLY A 153 4.64 33.49 5.07
CA GLY A 153 5.77 33.11 4.23
C GLY A 153 5.67 31.66 3.76
N ALA A 154 6.09 31.40 2.53
CA ALA A 154 6.09 30.05 1.95
C ALA A 154 7.05 29.12 2.70
N VAL A 155 6.68 27.85 2.83
CA VAL A 155 7.58 26.79 3.32
C VAL A 155 7.77 25.78 2.21
N THR A 156 9.02 25.54 1.82
CA THR A 156 9.36 24.62 0.72
C THR A 156 10.25 23.50 1.24
N GLN A 157 9.82 22.25 1.09
CA GLN A 157 10.65 21.08 1.31
C GLN A 157 11.44 20.77 0.02
N ASN A 158 12.75 20.98 0.05
CA ASN A 158 13.66 20.71 -1.08
C ASN A 158 14.65 19.58 -0.79
N GLY A 159 14.87 19.24 0.49
CA GLY A 159 15.74 18.14 0.87
C GLY A 159 15.00 16.80 0.91
N GLY A 160 15.69 15.71 0.57
CA GLY A 160 15.17 14.34 0.66
C GLY A 160 14.89 13.82 2.08
N GLY A 161 15.12 14.65 3.11
CA GLY A 161 14.81 14.35 4.50
C GLY A 161 13.35 14.61 4.88
N ILE A 162 13.13 14.91 6.17
CA ILE A 162 11.78 15.11 6.74
C ILE A 162 11.64 16.52 7.29
N GLY A 163 10.71 17.29 6.73
CA GLY A 163 10.16 18.48 7.36
C GLY A 163 8.95 18.10 8.20
N ALA A 164 8.82 18.64 9.42
CA ALA A 164 7.64 18.42 10.25
C ALA A 164 7.09 19.74 10.81
N ILE A 165 5.77 19.93 10.72
CA ILE A 165 5.05 21.05 11.33
C ILE A 165 4.04 20.47 12.32
N VAL A 166 4.35 20.60 13.62
CA VAL A 166 3.58 19.95 14.70
C VAL A 166 2.36 20.78 15.08
N ALA A 167 2.51 22.10 15.20
CA ALA A 167 1.43 23.01 15.52
C ALA A 167 1.57 24.33 14.75
N ALA A 168 0.46 25.06 14.62
CA ALA A 168 0.44 26.36 13.97
C ALA A 168 -0.47 27.34 14.71
N THR A 169 -0.11 28.63 14.65
CA THR A 169 -0.95 29.74 15.10
C THR A 169 -0.97 30.82 14.02
N GLY A 170 -2.08 30.92 13.29
CA GLY A 170 -2.24 31.90 12.22
C GLY A 170 -1.29 31.70 11.03
N PHE A 171 -0.72 30.50 10.87
CA PHE A 171 0.05 30.19 9.67
C PHE A 171 -0.86 30.00 8.46
N SER A 172 -0.50 30.62 7.34
CA SER A 172 -1.27 30.58 6.08
C SER A 172 -0.38 30.57 4.84
N GLY A 173 0.94 30.38 5.02
CA GLY A 173 1.86 30.30 3.90
C GLY A 173 1.62 29.04 3.06
N PRO A 174 1.88 29.09 1.75
CA PRO A 174 1.81 27.91 0.90
C PRO A 174 2.91 26.91 1.28
N LEU A 175 2.62 25.62 1.09
CA LEU A 175 3.56 24.52 1.24
C LEU A 175 3.90 23.95 -0.13
N THR A 176 5.18 23.84 -0.44
CA THR A 176 5.66 23.18 -1.66
C THR A 176 6.61 22.06 -1.30
N ILE A 177 6.39 20.87 -1.86
CA ILE A 177 7.19 19.67 -1.57
C ILE A 177 7.83 19.20 -2.87
N ASN A 178 9.11 19.49 -3.04
CA ASN A 178 9.89 19.15 -4.24
C ASN A 178 10.73 17.88 -4.04
N ASP A 179 11.05 17.51 -2.79
CA ASP A 179 11.71 16.26 -2.44
C ASP A 179 11.35 15.86 -1.00
N GLY A 180 11.69 14.64 -0.59
CA GLY A 180 11.51 14.15 0.78
C GLY A 180 10.05 14.12 1.25
N ILE A 181 9.86 14.20 2.58
CA ILE A 181 8.53 14.16 3.20
C ILE A 181 8.29 15.44 4.01
N MET A 182 7.11 16.04 3.86
CA MET A 182 6.58 17.03 4.77
C MET A 182 5.46 16.41 5.61
N ILE A 183 5.62 16.37 6.93
CA ILE A 183 4.62 15.88 7.88
C ILE A 183 3.92 17.06 8.51
N VAL A 184 2.60 17.13 8.37
CA VAL A 184 1.78 18.22 8.93
C VAL A 184 0.79 17.64 9.94
N ASP A 185 1.08 17.84 11.22
CA ASP A 185 0.14 17.54 12.32
C ASP A 185 -0.63 18.80 12.76
N ALA A 186 -0.19 19.97 12.28
CA ALA A 186 -0.82 21.25 12.56
C ALA A 186 -2.16 21.45 11.82
N ASN A 187 -2.99 22.34 12.37
CA ASN A 187 -4.19 22.84 11.70
C ASN A 187 -3.88 24.11 10.91
N ILE A 188 -3.69 23.98 9.59
CA ILE A 188 -3.34 25.04 8.63
C ILE A 188 -4.26 25.02 7.40
N PRO A 189 -5.59 25.15 7.57
CA PRO A 189 -6.58 24.92 6.52
C PRO A 189 -6.49 25.93 5.36
N ASN A 190 -5.80 27.06 5.53
CA ASN A 190 -5.63 28.05 4.46
C ASN A 190 -4.32 27.87 3.66
N SER A 191 -3.45 26.94 4.07
CA SER A 191 -2.19 26.69 3.39
C SER A 191 -2.40 25.78 2.19
N VAL A 192 -2.30 26.34 0.98
CA VAL A 192 -2.28 25.57 -0.26
C VAL A 192 -1.04 24.68 -0.29
N VAL A 193 -1.21 23.42 -0.69
CA VAL A 193 -0.14 22.43 -0.80
C VAL A 193 0.08 22.01 -2.24
N THR A 194 1.34 22.01 -2.67
CA THR A 194 1.77 21.49 -3.96
C THR A 194 2.85 20.43 -3.76
N ILE A 195 2.65 19.23 -4.31
CA ILE A 195 3.62 18.13 -4.29
C ILE A 195 4.14 17.90 -5.71
N ASN A 196 5.46 17.99 -5.90
CA ASN A 196 6.16 17.89 -7.19
C ASN A 196 7.39 16.95 -7.11
N THR A 197 7.35 15.92 -6.26
CA THR A 197 8.55 15.14 -5.96
C THR A 197 8.90 14.21 -7.11
N SER A 198 10.13 14.29 -7.62
CA SER A 198 10.57 13.53 -8.80
C SER A 198 11.05 12.09 -8.53
N ALA A 199 11.08 11.65 -7.26
CA ALA A 199 11.66 10.35 -6.87
C ALA A 199 10.74 9.55 -5.91
N THR A 200 10.67 8.24 -6.14
CA THR A 200 10.21 7.21 -5.21
C THR A 200 11.27 6.98 -4.12
N GLY A 201 11.05 7.45 -2.89
CA GLY A 201 11.92 7.08 -1.76
C GLY A 201 11.80 7.98 -0.53
N GLY A 202 11.02 7.55 0.46
CA GLY A 202 10.93 8.13 1.80
C GLY A 202 10.46 7.08 2.82
N THR A 203 10.66 7.32 4.12
CA THR A 203 10.35 6.36 5.21
C THR A 203 8.88 5.92 5.28
N LEU A 204 7.96 6.68 4.67
CA LEU A 204 6.53 6.34 4.57
C LEU A 204 6.14 5.68 3.22
N GLY A 205 7.11 5.30 2.39
CA GLY A 205 6.87 4.63 1.10
C GLY A 205 6.71 5.55 -0.11
N VAL A 206 6.70 6.88 0.07
CA VAL A 206 6.74 7.92 -0.97
C VAL A 206 7.42 9.19 -0.46
N SER A 207 7.94 10.00 -1.39
CA SER A 207 8.19 11.42 -1.16
C SER A 207 6.87 12.19 -1.34
N GLY A 208 6.59 13.16 -0.46
CA GLY A 208 5.37 13.95 -0.53
C GLY A 208 4.82 14.39 0.84
N LEU A 209 3.49 14.28 1.02
CA LEU A 209 2.80 14.81 2.20
C LEU A 209 2.37 13.69 3.17
N GLY A 210 2.66 13.91 4.45
CA GLY A 210 2.26 13.09 5.59
C GLY A 210 1.54 13.90 6.68
N GLY A 211 1.15 13.24 7.76
CA GLY A 211 0.65 13.85 8.99
C GLY A 211 -0.80 13.51 9.34
N THR A 212 -1.25 14.12 10.43
CA THR A 212 -2.62 13.95 10.97
C THR A 212 -3.40 15.26 11.11
N GLY A 213 -2.81 16.35 10.63
CA GLY A 213 -3.33 17.69 10.76
C GLY A 213 -4.41 18.05 9.75
N THR A 214 -4.52 19.35 9.47
CA THR A 214 -5.40 19.89 8.44
C THR A 214 -4.61 20.81 7.52
N VAL A 215 -4.71 20.62 6.21
CA VAL A 215 -4.13 21.49 5.20
C VAL A 215 -5.22 22.10 4.30
N GLY A 216 -4.84 23.05 3.45
CA GLY A 216 -5.73 23.67 2.47
C GLY A 216 -5.94 22.80 1.22
N ALA A 217 -6.15 23.49 0.10
CA ALA A 217 -6.25 22.83 -1.20
C ALA A 217 -4.93 22.14 -1.54
N THR A 218 -5.00 20.88 -1.99
CA THR A 218 -3.81 20.09 -2.29
C THR A 218 -3.77 19.68 -3.75
N THR A 219 -2.64 19.92 -4.40
CA THR A 219 -2.36 19.46 -5.77
C THR A 219 -1.14 18.56 -5.75
N ILE A 220 -1.28 17.34 -6.28
CA ILE A 220 -0.21 16.36 -6.39
C ILE A 220 0.12 16.23 -7.88
N THR A 221 1.17 16.91 -8.31
CA THR A 221 1.61 16.85 -9.72
C THR A 221 2.49 15.62 -9.96
N GLN A 222 3.24 15.20 -8.94
CA GLN A 222 4.05 13.99 -8.88
C GLN A 222 4.35 13.68 -7.41
N GLY A 223 4.53 12.40 -7.06
CA GLY A 223 4.81 11.97 -5.69
C GLY A 223 3.58 11.36 -5.02
N GLY A 224 3.55 11.34 -3.69
CA GLY A 224 2.43 10.74 -2.99
C GLY A 224 1.93 11.48 -1.76
N ILE A 225 0.80 11.01 -1.27
CA ILE A 225 0.19 11.41 -0.01
C ILE A 225 -0.12 10.17 0.80
N SER A 226 0.09 10.25 2.11
CA SER A 226 -0.24 9.21 3.08
C SER A 226 -0.56 9.86 4.41
N SER A 227 -1.41 9.25 5.24
CA SER A 227 -1.71 9.81 6.56
C SER A 227 -0.74 9.27 7.61
N GLY A 228 -0.74 9.85 8.81
CA GLY A 228 0.08 9.36 9.93
C GLY A 228 1.36 10.16 10.15
N THR A 229 1.96 9.94 11.32
CA THR A 229 3.10 10.68 11.85
C THR A 229 4.36 9.81 11.88
N LEU A 230 5.48 10.36 12.37
CA LEU A 230 6.71 9.59 12.61
C LEU A 230 6.57 8.55 13.73
N THR A 231 5.61 8.73 14.65
CA THR A 231 5.45 7.89 15.85
C THR A 231 4.17 7.06 15.82
N SER A 232 3.22 7.42 14.97
CA SER A 232 2.00 6.67 14.71
C SER A 232 1.87 6.54 13.20
N LEU A 233 2.19 5.35 12.69
CA LEU A 233 2.32 5.15 11.25
C LEU A 233 1.00 5.28 10.51
N THR A 234 -0.15 5.09 11.15
CA THR A 234 -1.48 5.32 10.54
C THR A 234 -2.05 6.66 10.99
N GLY A 235 -2.99 7.24 10.24
CA GLY A 235 -3.62 8.49 10.68
C GLY A 235 -4.80 8.99 9.85
N ILE A 236 -5.32 10.15 10.23
CA ILE A 236 -6.32 10.89 9.45
C ILE A 236 -5.73 12.23 9.05
N LEU A 237 -5.55 12.47 7.75
CA LEU A 237 -5.12 13.77 7.23
C LEU A 237 -6.32 14.51 6.63
N ASN A 238 -6.52 15.76 7.05
CA ASN A 238 -7.67 16.56 6.63
C ASN A 238 -7.27 17.59 5.55
N LEU A 239 -8.08 17.68 4.51
CA LEU A 239 -7.89 18.53 3.33
C LEU A 239 -9.12 19.44 3.21
N SER A 240 -8.98 20.71 3.57
CA SER A 240 -10.13 21.60 3.76
C SER A 240 -10.69 22.23 2.47
N ASN A 241 -9.96 22.12 1.35
CA ASN A 241 -10.38 22.71 0.07
C ASN A 241 -9.99 21.85 -1.14
N GLY A 242 -10.34 20.58 -1.07
CA GLY A 242 -10.20 19.63 -2.16
C GLY A 242 -8.80 19.08 -2.37
N ILE A 243 -8.74 18.06 -3.23
CA ILE A 243 -7.50 17.42 -3.67
C ILE A 243 -7.57 17.13 -5.17
N THR A 244 -6.49 17.41 -5.88
CA THR A 244 -6.31 17.06 -7.29
C THR A 244 -5.05 16.24 -7.46
N PHE A 245 -5.23 15.02 -7.93
CA PHE A 245 -4.16 14.11 -8.30
C PHE A 245 -3.78 14.24 -9.78
N SER A 246 -2.63 13.68 -10.15
CA SER A 246 -2.16 13.49 -11.53
C SER A 246 -1.92 12.00 -11.82
N GLU A 247 -1.72 11.65 -13.09
CA GLU A 247 -1.42 10.26 -13.52
C GLU A 247 -0.09 9.72 -12.95
N THR A 248 0.81 10.61 -12.52
CA THR A 248 2.13 10.26 -11.95
C THR A 248 2.14 10.36 -10.42
N SER A 249 0.97 10.51 -9.80
CA SER A 249 0.81 10.62 -8.36
C SER A 249 0.28 9.32 -7.74
N ALA A 250 0.48 9.17 -6.43
CA ALA A 250 0.03 8.01 -5.67
C ALA A 250 -0.68 8.41 -4.36
N TYR A 251 -1.73 7.67 -4.02
CA TYR A 251 -2.29 7.67 -2.67
C TYR A 251 -1.91 6.37 -1.96
N LEU A 252 -1.10 6.47 -0.91
CA LEU A 252 -0.70 5.33 -0.09
C LEU A 252 -1.58 5.26 1.15
N CYS A 253 -2.20 4.11 1.35
CA CYS A 253 -3.06 3.85 2.49
C CYS A 253 -2.48 2.72 3.34
N LYS A 254 -1.82 3.06 4.45
CA LYS A 254 -1.35 2.04 5.40
C LYS A 254 -2.52 1.41 6.13
N ILE A 255 -2.44 0.09 6.36
CA ILE A 255 -3.47 -0.69 7.05
C ILE A 255 -2.79 -1.58 8.10
N SER A 256 -3.11 -1.36 9.36
CA SER A 256 -2.66 -2.13 10.53
C SER A 256 -3.83 -2.56 11.43
N GLY A 257 -5.06 -2.38 10.97
CA GLY A 257 -6.30 -2.65 11.69
C GLY A 257 -7.50 -2.03 11.00
N THR A 258 -8.70 -2.28 11.52
CA THR A 258 -9.98 -1.93 10.86
C THR A 258 -10.59 -0.59 11.31
N THR A 259 -9.89 0.17 12.17
CA THR A 259 -10.37 1.48 12.66
C THR A 259 -9.71 2.64 11.90
N ALA A 260 -10.49 3.59 11.38
CA ALA A 260 -9.93 4.76 10.68
C ALA A 260 -8.99 5.56 11.60
N GLY A 261 -7.85 5.99 11.08
CA GLY A 261 -6.84 6.75 11.81
C GLY A 261 -5.90 5.89 12.63
N SER A 262 -6.42 5.13 13.60
CA SER A 262 -5.57 4.31 14.48
C SER A 262 -5.20 2.96 13.87
N GLY A 263 -6.07 2.40 13.02
CA GLY A 263 -5.90 1.13 12.32
C GLY A 263 -5.54 1.30 10.86
N TYR A 264 -6.03 2.33 10.16
CA TYR A 264 -5.67 2.57 8.76
C TYR A 264 -5.67 4.05 8.40
N ASP A 265 -4.97 4.40 7.33
CA ASP A 265 -4.92 5.76 6.81
C ASP A 265 -6.26 6.21 6.22
N GLN A 266 -6.71 7.41 6.58
CA GLN A 266 -7.88 8.02 5.95
C GLN A 266 -7.59 9.47 5.54
N LEU A 267 -7.87 9.80 4.28
CA LEU A 267 -7.95 11.19 3.84
C LEU A 267 -9.37 11.71 4.04
N ASN A 268 -9.50 12.82 4.75
CA ASN A 268 -10.77 13.54 4.88
C ASN A 268 -10.74 14.78 4.00
N VAL A 269 -11.55 14.80 2.94
CA VAL A 269 -11.56 15.88 1.95
C VAL A 269 -12.86 16.67 2.03
N THR A 270 -12.74 17.96 2.37
CA THR A 270 -13.79 18.94 2.15
C THR A 270 -13.62 19.55 0.77
N GLY A 271 -14.65 19.51 -0.08
CA GLY A 271 -14.62 20.02 -1.45
C GLY A 271 -14.43 18.93 -2.52
N ASN A 272 -13.83 19.31 -3.65
CA ASN A 272 -13.70 18.43 -4.82
C ASN A 272 -12.55 17.43 -4.66
N VAL A 273 -12.76 16.21 -5.16
CA VAL A 273 -11.74 15.16 -5.27
C VAL A 273 -11.62 14.82 -6.74
N THR A 274 -10.43 14.99 -7.32
CA THR A 274 -10.15 14.66 -8.72
C THR A 274 -9.02 13.64 -8.78
N LEU A 275 -9.31 12.41 -9.22
CA LEU A 275 -8.39 11.27 -9.11
C LEU A 275 -7.42 11.10 -10.28
N ASN A 276 -7.83 11.47 -11.51
CA ASN A 276 -6.99 11.54 -12.71
C ASN A 276 -6.03 10.35 -12.91
N ASN A 277 -6.52 9.11 -12.79
CA ASN A 277 -5.71 7.90 -12.98
C ASN A 277 -4.44 7.85 -12.10
N ALA A 278 -4.49 8.44 -10.91
CA ALA A 278 -3.44 8.23 -9.92
C ALA A 278 -3.37 6.77 -9.47
N ALA A 279 -2.23 6.36 -8.93
CA ALA A 279 -2.11 5.04 -8.30
C ALA A 279 -2.77 5.04 -6.92
N LEU A 280 -3.55 4.00 -6.60
CA LEU A 280 -3.98 3.69 -5.24
C LEU A 280 -3.13 2.53 -4.74
N VAL A 281 -2.51 2.68 -3.56
CA VAL A 281 -1.62 1.69 -2.98
C VAL A 281 -2.04 1.42 -1.54
N PRO A 282 -2.98 0.47 -1.32
CA PRO A 282 -3.21 -0.09 0.00
C PRO A 282 -1.92 -0.76 0.47
N LEU A 283 -1.54 -0.61 1.73
CA LEU A 283 -0.30 -1.17 2.27
C LEU A 283 -0.56 -1.76 3.66
N PRO A 284 -0.92 -3.04 3.75
CA PRO A 284 -0.93 -3.74 5.03
C PRO A 284 0.47 -3.73 5.66
N ILE A 285 0.58 -3.26 6.91
CA ILE A 285 1.84 -3.10 7.65
C ILE A 285 1.79 -3.87 8.97
N ASN A 286 2.96 -4.04 9.61
CA ASN A 286 3.10 -4.70 10.92
C ASN A 286 2.52 -6.13 10.96
N GLY A 287 2.51 -6.83 9.82
CA GLY A 287 1.98 -8.19 9.69
C GLY A 287 0.45 -8.28 9.82
N PHE A 288 -0.26 -7.16 9.73
CA PHE A 288 -1.72 -7.19 9.67
C PHE A 288 -2.17 -7.74 8.32
N VAL A 289 -3.04 -8.75 8.34
CA VAL A 289 -3.71 -9.31 7.18
C VAL A 289 -5.20 -9.01 7.32
N PRO A 290 -5.79 -8.12 6.50
CA PRO A 290 -7.23 -7.89 6.49
C PRO A 290 -8.01 -9.18 6.23
N ALA A 291 -9.07 -9.41 6.99
CA ALA A 291 -9.97 -10.53 6.75
C ALA A 291 -10.84 -10.27 5.51
N VAL A 292 -11.26 -11.32 4.81
CA VAL A 292 -12.24 -11.18 3.72
C VAL A 292 -13.51 -10.52 4.25
N GLY A 293 -14.02 -9.53 3.52
CA GLY A 293 -15.15 -8.68 3.90
C GLY A 293 -14.75 -7.38 4.60
N ASP A 294 -13.54 -7.27 5.18
CA ASP A 294 -13.09 -6.03 5.83
C ASP A 294 -13.13 -4.85 4.85
N THR A 295 -13.73 -3.74 5.27
CA THR A 295 -13.92 -2.55 4.44
C THR A 295 -13.21 -1.34 5.04
N PHE A 296 -12.47 -0.61 4.20
CA PHE A 296 -11.67 0.56 4.56
C PHE A 296 -12.13 1.77 3.76
N VAL A 297 -12.70 2.78 4.43
CA VAL A 297 -13.03 4.07 3.79
C VAL A 297 -11.76 4.92 3.74
N VAL A 298 -10.95 4.70 2.71
CA VAL A 298 -9.62 5.30 2.58
C VAL A 298 -9.71 6.79 2.25
N LEU A 299 -10.71 7.22 1.47
CA LEU A 299 -10.93 8.64 1.18
C LEU A 299 -12.37 8.99 1.52
N ARG A 300 -12.55 9.75 2.60
CA ARG A 300 -13.83 10.34 2.97
C ARG A 300 -13.99 11.70 2.31
N LYS A 301 -15.07 11.91 1.58
CA LYS A 301 -15.35 13.16 0.86
C LYS A 301 -16.60 13.83 1.42
N SER A 302 -16.57 15.15 1.60
CA SER A 302 -17.76 15.92 1.95
C SER A 302 -18.71 16.08 0.76
N GLY A 303 -20.01 16.26 1.04
CA GLY A 303 -21.03 16.54 0.03
C GLY A 303 -21.78 15.27 -0.36
N SER A 304 -22.30 15.21 -1.58
CA SER A 304 -23.11 14.07 -2.06
C SER A 304 -22.67 13.51 -3.41
N THR A 305 -21.69 14.15 -4.06
CA THR A 305 -21.17 13.69 -5.35
C THR A 305 -19.91 12.86 -5.12
N PRO A 306 -19.76 11.71 -5.79
CA PRO A 306 -18.52 10.94 -5.78
C PRO A 306 -17.29 11.74 -6.21
N ALA A 307 -16.11 11.14 -6.01
CA ALA A 307 -14.88 11.63 -6.61
C ALA A 307 -15.00 11.69 -8.14
N SER A 308 -14.34 12.67 -8.76
CA SER A 308 -14.29 12.81 -10.21
C SER A 308 -13.14 11.98 -10.80
N GLY A 309 -13.46 11.17 -11.81
CA GLY A 309 -12.52 10.22 -12.41
C GLY A 309 -12.32 8.98 -11.52
N THR A 310 -11.37 8.14 -11.90
CA THR A 310 -11.00 6.91 -11.19
C THR A 310 -9.51 6.91 -10.86
N PHE A 311 -9.10 6.05 -9.93
CA PHE A 311 -7.71 5.62 -9.85
C PHE A 311 -7.35 4.77 -11.09
N LEU A 312 -6.04 4.60 -11.32
CA LEU A 312 -5.49 3.96 -12.50
C LEU A 312 -6.04 2.54 -12.69
N ASN A 313 -6.76 2.29 -13.79
CA ASN A 313 -7.36 1.00 -14.12
C ASN A 313 -8.32 0.44 -13.06
N LEU A 314 -8.88 1.30 -12.20
CA LEU A 314 -9.80 0.90 -11.15
C LEU A 314 -11.19 1.54 -11.36
N PRO A 315 -11.99 1.11 -12.36
CA PRO A 315 -13.40 1.51 -12.42
C PRO A 315 -14.18 1.03 -11.19
N GLU A 316 -15.42 1.49 -11.04
CA GLU A 316 -16.30 1.05 -9.95
C GLU A 316 -16.38 -0.49 -9.89
N GLY A 317 -16.14 -1.06 -8.71
CA GLY A 317 -16.23 -2.51 -8.48
C GLY A 317 -15.02 -3.31 -8.96
N ALA A 318 -13.98 -2.67 -9.51
CA ALA A 318 -12.76 -3.35 -9.94
C ALA A 318 -12.02 -3.99 -8.76
N THR A 319 -11.54 -5.21 -8.99
CA THR A 319 -10.62 -5.91 -8.09
C THR A 319 -9.18 -5.60 -8.49
N PHE A 320 -8.28 -5.49 -7.52
CA PHE A 320 -6.87 -5.22 -7.76
C PHE A 320 -5.96 -5.78 -6.67
N ALA A 321 -4.71 -5.98 -7.07
CA ALA A 321 -3.65 -6.49 -6.22
C ALA A 321 -3.24 -5.51 -5.11
N GLY A 322 -3.15 -6.01 -3.89
CA GLY A 322 -2.57 -5.37 -2.72
C GLY A 322 -1.27 -6.05 -2.28
N PRO A 323 -0.44 -5.38 -1.46
CA PRO A 323 0.76 -5.97 -0.85
C PRO A 323 0.40 -7.14 0.06
N GLN A 324 1.36 -8.04 0.28
CA GLN A 324 1.10 -9.38 0.85
C GLN A 324 0.04 -10.12 0.01
N ASN A 325 -0.04 -9.73 -1.26
CA ASN A 325 -0.89 -10.30 -2.30
C ASN A 325 -2.33 -10.52 -1.81
N THR A 326 -2.88 -9.48 -1.20
CA THR A 326 -4.28 -9.37 -0.83
C THR A 326 -5.07 -8.84 -2.02
N ALA A 327 -6.29 -9.33 -2.26
CA ALA A 327 -7.17 -8.77 -3.29
C ALA A 327 -8.10 -7.73 -2.67
N PHE A 328 -8.16 -6.54 -3.25
CA PHE A 328 -9.10 -5.48 -2.84
C PHE A 328 -10.05 -5.14 -3.97
N ARG A 329 -11.32 -4.92 -3.62
CA ARG A 329 -12.32 -4.35 -4.52
C ARG A 329 -12.57 -2.88 -4.17
N ILE A 330 -12.56 -2.00 -5.17
CA ILE A 330 -12.84 -0.58 -4.97
C ILE A 330 -14.32 -0.23 -5.15
N THR A 331 -14.80 0.75 -4.37
CA THR A 331 -16.03 1.48 -4.65
C THR A 331 -15.82 2.98 -4.45
N TYR A 332 -16.41 3.79 -5.33
CA TYR A 332 -16.52 5.24 -5.25
C TYR A 332 -17.84 5.71 -4.62
N HIS A 333 -18.62 4.75 -4.12
CA HIS A 333 -19.90 4.94 -3.44
C HIS A 333 -19.87 4.45 -1.99
N GLY A 334 -18.67 4.36 -1.40
CA GLY A 334 -18.50 3.92 -0.02
C GLY A 334 -19.04 4.93 0.99
N GLY A 335 -19.06 4.51 2.26
CA GLY A 335 -19.41 5.36 3.40
C GLY A 335 -20.80 5.98 3.30
N ASP A 336 -20.88 7.30 3.11
CA ASP A 336 -22.15 8.02 2.93
C ASP A 336 -22.64 8.11 1.47
N GLY A 337 -22.02 7.34 0.56
CA GLY A 337 -22.45 7.18 -0.85
C GLY A 337 -21.57 7.89 -1.86
N ASN A 338 -20.51 8.57 -1.41
CA ASN A 338 -19.59 9.32 -2.24
C ASN A 338 -18.12 9.23 -1.80
N ASP A 339 -17.82 8.31 -0.89
CA ASP A 339 -16.47 8.05 -0.42
C ASP A 339 -15.77 7.00 -1.30
N VAL A 340 -14.44 7.03 -1.32
CA VAL A 340 -13.67 5.90 -1.85
C VAL A 340 -13.44 4.92 -0.73
N ALA A 341 -13.93 3.70 -0.91
CA ALA A 341 -13.65 2.58 -0.03
C ALA A 341 -13.04 1.42 -0.81
N ILE A 342 -12.25 0.63 -0.10
CA ILE A 342 -11.74 -0.65 -0.59
C ILE A 342 -12.21 -1.75 0.36
N GLN A 343 -12.62 -2.88 -0.18
CA GLN A 343 -13.00 -4.06 0.58
C GLN A 343 -12.02 -5.19 0.29
N ARG A 344 -11.52 -5.85 1.31
CA ARG A 344 -10.78 -7.11 1.13
C ARG A 344 -11.75 -8.16 0.60
N VAL A 345 -11.46 -8.72 -0.55
CA VAL A 345 -12.27 -9.77 -1.19
C VAL A 345 -11.47 -11.04 -1.33
N ALA A 346 -12.13 -12.20 -1.37
CA ALA A 346 -11.44 -13.44 -1.76
C ALA A 346 -10.89 -13.30 -3.19
N ARG A 347 -9.86 -14.09 -3.51
CA ARG A 347 -9.36 -14.18 -4.89
C ARG A 347 -10.38 -14.94 -5.72
N THR A 348 -10.60 -14.50 -6.95
CA THR A 348 -11.46 -15.22 -7.87
C THR A 348 -10.64 -16.28 -8.61
N PRO A 349 -10.90 -17.59 -8.41
CA PRO A 349 -10.22 -18.61 -9.18
C PRO A 349 -10.54 -18.46 -10.67
N PHE A 350 -9.54 -18.73 -11.52
CA PHE A 350 -9.69 -18.70 -12.98
C PHE A 350 -10.00 -17.31 -13.58
N ASP A 351 -9.65 -16.24 -12.89
CA ASP A 351 -9.65 -14.87 -13.42
C ASP A 351 -8.33 -14.61 -14.16
N PHE A 352 -8.33 -14.59 -15.49
CA PHE A 352 -7.11 -14.44 -16.31
C PHE A 352 -6.85 -12.98 -16.73
N ASP A 353 -7.84 -12.09 -16.63
CA ASP A 353 -7.68 -10.67 -16.96
C ASP A 353 -7.61 -9.73 -15.73
N GLY A 354 -7.92 -10.24 -14.53
CA GLY A 354 -7.80 -9.57 -13.25
C GLY A 354 -8.98 -8.66 -12.92
N ASP A 355 -10.16 -8.91 -13.50
CA ASP A 355 -11.34 -8.06 -13.28
C ASP A 355 -12.20 -8.49 -12.09
N GLY A 356 -11.80 -9.55 -11.40
CA GLY A 356 -12.51 -10.15 -10.27
C GLY A 356 -13.55 -11.18 -10.68
N LYS A 357 -13.65 -11.58 -11.95
CA LYS A 357 -14.54 -12.65 -12.42
C LYS A 357 -13.73 -13.82 -12.95
N ALA A 358 -14.26 -15.03 -12.77
CA ALA A 358 -13.76 -16.20 -13.44
C ALA A 358 -14.02 -16.10 -14.95
N ASP A 359 -13.00 -16.35 -15.74
CA ASP A 359 -13.10 -16.39 -17.19
C ASP A 359 -13.41 -17.82 -17.66
N PRO A 360 -14.40 -18.01 -18.55
CA PRO A 360 -14.59 -19.28 -19.22
C PRO A 360 -13.32 -19.68 -19.98
N THR A 361 -12.62 -20.69 -19.46
CA THR A 361 -11.31 -21.12 -19.97
C THR A 361 -11.27 -22.63 -20.16
N VAL A 362 -10.76 -23.05 -21.32
CA VAL A 362 -10.55 -24.46 -21.65
C VAL A 362 -9.15 -24.73 -22.19
N PHE A 363 -8.58 -25.87 -21.84
CA PHE A 363 -7.43 -26.43 -22.53
C PHE A 363 -7.88 -27.49 -23.52
N ARG A 364 -7.36 -27.44 -24.75
CA ARG A 364 -7.65 -28.40 -25.80
C ARG A 364 -6.47 -29.35 -26.00
N PRO A 365 -6.54 -30.61 -25.50
CA PRO A 365 -5.42 -31.54 -25.60
C PRO A 365 -5.05 -31.89 -27.04
N SER A 366 -6.01 -31.86 -27.98
CA SER A 366 -5.77 -32.26 -29.37
C SER A 366 -4.82 -31.33 -30.13
N ASN A 367 -4.60 -30.11 -29.64
CA ASN A 367 -3.67 -29.15 -30.24
C ASN A 367 -2.76 -28.44 -29.23
N GLY A 368 -2.91 -28.69 -27.92
CA GLY A 368 -2.07 -28.08 -26.89
C GLY A 368 -2.31 -26.59 -26.72
N VAL A 369 -3.56 -26.13 -26.92
CA VAL A 369 -3.92 -24.70 -26.87
C VAL A 369 -4.89 -24.45 -25.72
N TRP A 370 -4.63 -23.39 -24.96
CA TRP A 370 -5.55 -22.76 -24.03
C TRP A 370 -6.42 -21.77 -24.78
N TYR A 371 -7.71 -21.77 -24.48
CA TYR A 371 -8.68 -20.85 -25.03
C TYR A 371 -9.39 -20.17 -23.88
N GLU A 372 -9.34 -18.84 -23.87
CA GLU A 372 -9.89 -17.99 -22.81
C GLU A 372 -10.91 -17.03 -23.41
N LEU A 373 -12.01 -16.82 -22.70
CA LEU A 373 -12.96 -15.76 -22.98
C LEU A 373 -12.91 -14.74 -21.84
N LEU A 374 -12.15 -13.67 -22.05
CA LEU A 374 -11.86 -12.65 -21.04
C LEU A 374 -13.08 -11.78 -20.76
N SER A 375 -13.50 -11.75 -19.50
CA SER A 375 -14.76 -11.18 -19.06
C SER A 375 -14.76 -9.63 -19.00
N ALA A 376 -13.60 -9.00 -18.76
CA ALA A 376 -13.49 -7.54 -18.73
C ALA A 376 -13.73 -6.91 -20.10
N SER A 377 -13.24 -7.59 -21.14
CA SER A 377 -13.21 -7.08 -22.52
C SER A 377 -14.17 -7.81 -23.46
N ASN A 378 -14.74 -8.94 -23.04
CA ASN A 378 -15.46 -9.89 -23.88
C ASN A 378 -14.64 -10.34 -25.10
N THR A 379 -13.34 -10.52 -24.93
CA THR A 379 -12.44 -10.93 -26.01
C THR A 379 -11.98 -12.37 -25.88
N PHE A 380 -11.69 -12.98 -27.01
CA PHE A 380 -11.20 -14.34 -27.11
C PHE A 380 -9.68 -14.36 -27.26
N THR A 381 -9.01 -15.22 -26.49
CA THR A 381 -7.57 -15.49 -26.58
C THR A 381 -7.33 -16.96 -26.89
N GLY A 382 -6.20 -17.24 -27.55
CA GLY A 382 -5.71 -18.59 -27.83
C GLY A 382 -4.21 -18.67 -27.59
N ILE A 383 -3.79 -19.44 -26.59
CA ILE A 383 -2.39 -19.54 -26.15
C ILE A 383 -1.90 -20.97 -26.39
N GLY A 384 -0.98 -21.13 -27.35
CA GLY A 384 -0.37 -22.43 -27.64
C GLY A 384 0.65 -22.80 -26.56
N PHE A 385 0.22 -23.55 -25.55
CA PHE A 385 1.05 -23.89 -24.40
C PHE A 385 0.64 -25.21 -23.75
N GLY A 386 1.59 -26.16 -23.69
CA GLY A 386 1.40 -27.50 -23.11
C GLY A 386 1.26 -28.61 -24.17
N LEU A 387 1.21 -29.85 -23.68
CA LEU A 387 1.05 -31.07 -24.47
C LEU A 387 -0.26 -31.77 -24.12
N ALA A 388 -0.73 -32.67 -25.00
CA ALA A 388 -1.96 -33.44 -24.79
C ALA A 388 -1.97 -34.25 -23.48
N THR A 389 -0.79 -34.66 -23.01
CA THR A 389 -0.58 -35.45 -21.79
C THR A 389 -0.40 -34.61 -20.54
N ASP A 390 -0.26 -33.29 -20.67
CA ASP A 390 -0.08 -32.43 -19.51
C ASP A 390 -1.43 -32.28 -18.77
N ILE A 391 -1.35 -32.07 -17.46
CA ILE A 391 -2.47 -31.77 -16.57
C ILE A 391 -2.49 -30.25 -16.38
N ILE A 392 -3.64 -29.61 -16.57
CA ILE A 392 -3.76 -28.17 -16.36
C ILE A 392 -3.83 -27.83 -14.88
N ALA A 393 -3.16 -26.76 -14.48
CA ALA A 393 -3.10 -26.32 -13.09
C ALA A 393 -2.97 -24.79 -12.98
N PRO A 394 -3.88 -24.00 -13.59
CA PRO A 394 -3.78 -22.54 -13.55
C PRO A 394 -4.00 -22.01 -12.12
N ALA A 395 -3.19 -21.05 -11.72
CA ALA A 395 -3.26 -20.32 -10.45
C ALA A 395 -2.37 -19.07 -10.54
N ASP A 396 -2.48 -18.13 -9.60
CA ASP A 396 -1.66 -16.91 -9.52
C ASP A 396 -0.30 -17.22 -8.86
N PHE A 397 0.73 -17.57 -9.64
CA PHE A 397 2.05 -17.92 -9.10
C PHE A 397 3.00 -16.72 -8.96
N ASP A 398 2.72 -15.60 -9.63
CA ASP A 398 3.57 -14.40 -9.62
C ASP A 398 3.05 -13.26 -8.73
N GLY A 399 1.80 -13.35 -8.29
CA GLY A 399 1.18 -12.50 -7.31
C GLY A 399 0.56 -11.22 -7.86
N ASP A 400 0.15 -11.24 -9.12
CA ASP A 400 -0.53 -10.11 -9.75
C ASP A 400 -2.07 -10.19 -9.64
N ASN A 401 -2.60 -11.23 -8.96
CA ASN A 401 -4.01 -11.57 -8.81
C ASN A 401 -4.71 -12.05 -10.09
N LYS A 402 -3.95 -12.49 -11.08
CA LYS A 402 -4.47 -13.18 -12.26
C LYS A 402 -4.01 -14.63 -12.27
N ALA A 403 -4.83 -15.51 -12.83
CA ALA A 403 -4.46 -16.88 -13.06
C ALA A 403 -3.38 -16.96 -14.15
N ASP A 404 -2.27 -17.62 -13.83
CA ASP A 404 -1.23 -17.92 -14.80
C ASP A 404 -1.57 -19.18 -15.60
N VAL A 405 -1.30 -19.16 -16.90
CA VAL A 405 -1.47 -20.32 -17.77
C VAL A 405 -0.40 -21.36 -17.43
N THR A 406 -0.83 -22.41 -16.71
CA THR A 406 0.10 -23.36 -16.10
C THR A 406 -0.29 -24.81 -16.34
N VAL A 407 0.70 -25.65 -16.67
CA VAL A 407 0.56 -27.10 -16.85
C VAL A 407 1.58 -27.87 -16.01
N PHE A 408 1.16 -29.00 -15.45
CA PHE A 408 2.03 -30.01 -14.87
C PHE A 408 2.24 -31.15 -15.87
N ARG A 409 3.49 -31.56 -16.06
CA ARG A 409 3.87 -32.67 -16.93
C ARG A 409 4.24 -33.90 -16.10
N PRO A 410 3.36 -34.91 -16.01
CA PRO A 410 3.61 -36.08 -15.15
C PRO A 410 4.88 -36.85 -15.50
N SER A 411 5.20 -36.96 -16.80
CA SER A 411 6.32 -37.77 -17.28
C SER A 411 7.71 -37.34 -16.76
N ASN A 412 7.84 -36.12 -16.25
CA ASN A 412 9.10 -35.59 -15.72
C ASN A 412 8.95 -34.72 -14.45
N GLY A 413 7.72 -34.50 -13.97
CA GLY A 413 7.45 -33.73 -12.77
C GLY A 413 7.67 -32.22 -12.93
N TYR A 414 7.61 -31.68 -14.15
CA TYR A 414 7.77 -30.24 -14.37
C TYR A 414 6.44 -29.50 -14.39
N TRP A 415 6.41 -28.36 -13.73
CA TRP A 415 5.43 -27.31 -13.89
C TRP A 415 5.97 -26.31 -14.90
N PHE A 416 5.17 -26.00 -15.91
CA PHE A 416 5.45 -24.98 -16.89
C PHE A 416 4.36 -23.91 -16.78
N SER A 417 4.76 -22.65 -16.67
CA SER A 417 3.84 -21.53 -16.51
C SER A 417 4.22 -20.38 -17.45
N ILE A 418 3.22 -19.64 -17.91
CA ILE A 418 3.38 -18.30 -18.49
C ILE A 418 2.80 -17.32 -17.47
N ARG A 419 3.67 -16.46 -16.95
CA ARG A 419 3.28 -15.38 -16.02
C ARG A 419 2.36 -14.39 -16.69
N SER A 420 1.27 -14.08 -16.03
CA SER A 420 0.27 -13.11 -16.49
C SER A 420 0.82 -11.66 -16.43
N SER A 421 1.67 -11.34 -15.44
CA SER A 421 2.18 -9.98 -15.25
C SER A 421 3.14 -9.49 -16.35
N ASP A 422 3.93 -10.40 -16.95
CA ASP A 422 4.99 -10.04 -17.90
C ASP A 422 5.12 -11.00 -19.10
N ASN A 423 4.26 -12.01 -19.22
CA ASN A 423 4.28 -13.06 -20.25
C ASN A 423 5.57 -13.91 -20.28
N THR A 424 6.34 -13.96 -19.18
CA THR A 424 7.56 -14.76 -19.13
C THR A 424 7.27 -16.23 -18.86
N PHE A 425 8.04 -17.09 -19.52
CA PHE A 425 7.99 -18.54 -19.30
C PHE A 425 8.75 -18.93 -18.03
N GLN A 426 8.15 -19.79 -17.21
CA GLN A 426 8.73 -20.39 -16.02
C GLN A 426 8.68 -21.91 -16.10
N ALA A 427 9.71 -22.57 -15.59
CA ALA A 427 9.80 -24.02 -15.51
C ALA A 427 10.39 -24.45 -14.16
N THR A 428 9.58 -25.14 -13.36
CA THR A 428 9.99 -25.61 -12.02
C THR A 428 9.72 -27.10 -11.91
N GLN A 429 10.71 -27.88 -11.47
CA GLN A 429 10.51 -29.30 -11.24
C GLN A 429 9.99 -29.55 -9.83
N PHE A 430 8.79 -30.07 -9.71
CA PHE A 430 8.17 -30.45 -8.44
C PHE A 430 7.08 -31.51 -8.64
N GLY A 431 7.16 -32.61 -7.88
CA GLY A 431 6.26 -33.77 -8.02
C GLY A 431 6.84 -34.90 -8.86
N ALA A 432 6.06 -35.97 -9.02
CA ALA A 432 6.43 -37.19 -9.72
C ALA A 432 5.31 -37.67 -10.67
N ASP A 433 5.62 -38.67 -11.49
CA ASP A 433 4.62 -39.30 -12.36
C ASP A 433 3.47 -39.91 -11.53
N GLY A 434 2.24 -39.65 -11.96
CA GLY A 434 1.02 -40.04 -11.27
C GLY A 434 0.55 -39.09 -10.15
N ASP A 435 1.32 -38.04 -9.82
CA ASP A 435 0.87 -37.01 -8.89
C ASP A 435 -0.19 -36.08 -9.54
N LEU A 436 -1.13 -35.57 -8.74
CA LEU A 436 -2.16 -34.62 -9.17
C LEU A 436 -1.80 -33.20 -8.71
N PRO A 437 -1.71 -32.21 -9.62
CA PRO A 437 -1.40 -30.82 -9.25
C PRO A 437 -2.58 -30.17 -8.52
N ARG A 438 -2.28 -29.51 -7.39
CA ARG A 438 -3.23 -28.85 -6.50
C ARG A 438 -2.64 -27.56 -5.92
N PRO A 439 -2.29 -26.56 -6.77
CA PRO A 439 -1.71 -25.31 -6.32
C PRO A 439 -2.73 -24.48 -5.51
N GLY A 440 -2.23 -23.71 -4.56
CA GLY A 440 -3.00 -22.86 -3.65
C GLY A 440 -2.05 -22.06 -2.77
N ASP A 441 -2.51 -20.95 -2.20
CA ASP A 441 -1.70 -20.15 -1.26
C ASP A 441 -1.84 -20.75 0.14
N PHE A 442 -0.90 -21.62 0.53
CA PHE A 442 -0.97 -22.28 1.84
C PHE A 442 -0.19 -21.49 2.91
N ASP A 443 0.70 -20.57 2.52
CA ASP A 443 1.58 -19.82 3.42
C ASP A 443 1.21 -18.34 3.63
N GLY A 444 0.18 -17.86 2.92
CA GLY A 444 -0.44 -16.55 3.12
C GLY A 444 0.34 -15.41 2.48
N ASP A 445 1.27 -15.71 1.57
CA ASP A 445 1.98 -14.68 0.81
C ASP A 445 1.21 -14.22 -0.44
N GLY A 446 0.00 -14.79 -0.61
CA GLY A 446 -0.97 -14.70 -1.71
C GLY A 446 -0.55 -15.40 -2.99
N ARG A 447 0.70 -15.83 -3.18
CA ARG A 447 1.04 -16.57 -4.39
C ARG A 447 0.64 -18.01 -4.23
N ALA A 448 0.20 -18.62 -5.31
CA ALA A 448 -0.05 -20.05 -5.32
C ALA A 448 1.28 -20.79 -5.11
N ASP A 449 1.29 -21.68 -4.14
CA ASP A 449 2.37 -22.62 -3.90
C ASP A 449 2.30 -23.78 -4.89
N LEU A 450 3.46 -24.37 -5.18
CA LEU A 450 3.51 -25.62 -5.92
C LEU A 450 3.12 -26.77 -5.00
N ALA A 451 2.00 -27.41 -5.29
CA ALA A 451 1.48 -28.49 -4.47
C ALA A 451 0.95 -29.64 -5.32
N VAL A 452 1.21 -30.86 -4.86
CA VAL A 452 0.72 -32.09 -5.49
C VAL A 452 0.15 -33.05 -4.45
N TRP A 453 -0.92 -33.76 -4.83
CA TRP A 453 -1.41 -34.92 -4.10
C TRP A 453 -0.99 -36.20 -4.80
N ARG A 454 -0.45 -37.16 -4.05
CA ARG A 454 -0.03 -38.45 -4.59
C ARG A 454 -1.09 -39.53 -4.35
N PRO A 455 -1.82 -39.99 -5.39
CA PRO A 455 -2.91 -40.95 -5.22
C PRO A 455 -2.47 -42.31 -4.70
N SER A 456 -1.22 -42.72 -4.98
CA SER A 456 -0.72 -44.05 -4.63
C SER A 456 -0.53 -44.25 -3.13
N ASN A 457 -0.39 -43.18 -2.35
CA ASN A 457 -0.17 -43.24 -0.90
C ASN A 457 -0.96 -42.20 -0.09
N GLY A 458 -1.69 -41.28 -0.73
CA GLY A 458 -2.50 -40.26 -0.06
C GLY A 458 -1.68 -39.16 0.62
N VAL A 459 -0.47 -38.89 0.15
CA VAL A 459 0.41 -37.85 0.69
C VAL A 459 0.32 -36.58 -0.14
N TRP A 460 0.22 -35.43 0.52
CA TRP A 460 0.38 -34.11 -0.06
C TRP A 460 1.83 -33.66 0.04
N TYR A 461 2.33 -33.02 -1.02
CA TYR A 461 3.65 -32.41 -1.06
C TYR A 461 3.52 -30.98 -1.53
N GLU A 462 4.17 -30.06 -0.83
CA GLU A 462 4.12 -28.62 -1.11
C GLU A 462 5.52 -28.01 -1.14
N THR A 463 5.68 -26.97 -1.96
CA THR A 463 6.80 -26.03 -1.88
C THR A 463 6.26 -24.61 -1.75
N ARG A 464 6.47 -24.03 -0.57
CA ARG A 464 5.98 -22.72 -0.15
C ARG A 464 6.67 -21.58 -0.90
N SER A 465 5.91 -20.66 -1.47
CA SER A 465 6.37 -19.60 -2.35
C SER A 465 7.00 -18.42 -1.59
N LEU A 466 6.67 -18.26 -0.31
CA LEU A 466 7.25 -17.24 0.57
C LEU A 466 8.74 -17.46 0.82
N ASN A 467 9.16 -18.71 1.01
CA ASN A 467 10.51 -19.04 1.48
C ASN A 467 11.15 -20.27 0.81
N GLY A 468 10.44 -20.95 -0.10
CA GLY A 468 10.89 -22.18 -0.76
C GLY A 468 10.87 -23.42 0.13
N GLN A 469 10.23 -23.40 1.31
CA GLN A 469 10.18 -24.57 2.18
C GLN A 469 9.37 -25.71 1.55
N PHE A 470 9.95 -26.90 1.62
CA PHE A 470 9.25 -28.13 1.33
C PHE A 470 8.46 -28.63 2.55
N ALA A 471 7.22 -29.06 2.32
CA ALA A 471 6.39 -29.73 3.30
C ALA A 471 5.75 -31.00 2.72
N ALA A 472 5.47 -31.97 3.60
CA ALA A 472 4.81 -33.22 3.23
C ALA A 472 3.82 -33.64 4.32
N PHE A 473 2.56 -33.87 3.92
CA PHE A 473 1.47 -34.18 4.83
C PHE A 473 0.83 -35.51 4.45
N GLN A 474 0.85 -36.49 5.35
CA GLN A 474 0.06 -37.71 5.19
C GLN A 474 -1.40 -37.39 5.53
N PHE A 475 -2.16 -36.93 4.54
CA PHE A 475 -3.54 -36.52 4.71
C PHE A 475 -4.42 -37.06 3.60
N GLY A 476 -4.97 -38.24 3.84
CA GLY A 476 -5.77 -39.00 2.88
C GLY A 476 -5.25 -40.40 2.66
N GLN A 477 -5.86 -41.10 1.71
CA GLN A 477 -5.49 -42.45 1.28
C GLN A 477 -5.85 -42.65 -0.19
N ALA A 478 -5.38 -43.75 -0.77
CA ALA A 478 -5.73 -44.11 -2.14
C ALA A 478 -7.26 -44.22 -2.34
N GLY A 479 -7.76 -43.59 -3.41
CA GLY A 479 -9.18 -43.54 -3.75
C GLY A 479 -9.94 -42.33 -3.19
N ASP A 480 -9.31 -41.49 -2.37
CA ASP A 480 -9.87 -40.20 -2.00
C ASP A 480 -9.79 -39.20 -3.17
N ILE A 481 -10.68 -38.21 -3.20
CA ILE A 481 -10.64 -37.10 -4.17
C ILE A 481 -9.97 -35.89 -3.48
N PRO A 482 -8.81 -35.40 -3.96
CA PRO A 482 -8.14 -34.25 -3.38
C PRO A 482 -8.79 -32.94 -3.83
N LEU A 483 -9.11 -32.09 -2.86
CA LEU A 483 -9.77 -30.79 -2.99
C LEU A 483 -8.99 -29.73 -2.19
N LEU A 484 -9.31 -28.46 -2.43
CA LEU A 484 -8.70 -27.31 -1.77
C LEU A 484 -9.77 -26.24 -1.50
N GLY A 485 -9.48 -25.34 -0.56
CA GLY A 485 -10.27 -24.15 -0.27
C GLY A 485 -9.94 -23.58 1.11
N ASP A 486 -10.22 -22.30 1.34
CA ASP A 486 -10.13 -21.66 2.67
C ASP A 486 -11.41 -21.99 3.45
N PHE A 487 -11.46 -23.08 4.22
CA PHE A 487 -12.69 -23.56 4.86
C PHE A 487 -12.97 -22.89 6.22
N ASP A 488 -11.97 -22.28 6.86
CA ASP A 488 -12.12 -21.60 8.15
C ASP A 488 -12.09 -20.06 8.05
N GLY A 489 -11.79 -19.51 6.88
CA GLY A 489 -11.81 -18.08 6.56
C GLY A 489 -10.57 -17.34 7.04
N ASP A 490 -9.44 -18.03 7.22
CA ASP A 490 -8.18 -17.43 7.67
C ASP A 490 -7.35 -16.80 6.54
N GLY A 491 -7.80 -16.98 5.29
CA GLY A 491 -7.15 -16.48 4.08
C GLY A 491 -6.13 -17.44 3.48
N LEU A 492 -5.87 -18.59 4.10
CA LEU A 492 -5.01 -19.65 3.59
C LEU A 492 -5.83 -20.71 2.86
N THR A 493 -5.23 -21.34 1.86
CA THR A 493 -5.80 -22.52 1.24
C THR A 493 -5.62 -23.72 2.16
N ASP A 494 -6.67 -24.46 2.47
CA ASP A 494 -6.60 -25.70 3.25
C ASP A 494 -6.58 -26.95 2.39
N LEU A 495 -6.05 -28.02 2.95
CA LEU A 495 -6.06 -29.35 2.32
C LEU A 495 -7.38 -30.05 2.62
N CYS A 496 -8.01 -30.60 1.59
CA CYS A 496 -9.23 -31.39 1.75
C CYS A 496 -9.18 -32.70 0.97
N VAL A 497 -9.72 -33.77 1.56
CA VAL A 497 -9.98 -35.02 0.84
C VAL A 497 -11.44 -35.44 1.01
N TYR A 498 -12.09 -35.78 -0.11
CA TYR A 498 -13.45 -36.30 -0.14
C TYR A 498 -13.46 -37.82 -0.30
N ARG A 499 -14.13 -38.49 0.62
CA ARG A 499 -14.19 -39.95 0.70
C ARG A 499 -15.61 -40.42 1.00
N ASN A 500 -16.25 -41.05 0.02
CA ASN A 500 -17.55 -41.70 0.20
C ASN A 500 -18.64 -40.80 0.81
N GLY A 501 -18.66 -39.50 0.51
CA GLY A 501 -19.62 -38.56 1.10
C GLY A 501 -19.13 -37.79 2.32
N ILE A 502 -17.91 -38.06 2.79
CA ILE A 502 -17.30 -37.37 3.92
C ILE A 502 -16.19 -36.45 3.41
N TRP A 503 -16.22 -35.21 3.87
CA TRP A 503 -15.17 -34.22 3.71
C TRP A 503 -14.24 -34.28 4.91
N PHE A 504 -12.95 -34.39 4.65
CA PHE A 504 -11.91 -34.31 5.66
C PHE A 504 -11.03 -33.11 5.32
N ILE A 505 -10.89 -32.17 6.25
CA ILE A 505 -10.18 -30.91 6.06
C ILE A 505 -9.06 -30.81 7.08
N LEU A 506 -7.88 -30.39 6.63
CA LEU A 506 -6.72 -30.09 7.45
C LEU A 506 -6.38 -28.61 7.23
N TYR A 507 -6.58 -27.80 8.25
CA TYR A 507 -6.40 -26.35 8.17
C TYR A 507 -4.92 -26.00 8.08
N SER A 508 -4.55 -25.17 7.12
CA SER A 508 -3.14 -24.87 6.83
C SER A 508 -2.50 -23.96 7.87
N GLY A 509 -3.28 -23.09 8.50
CA GLY A 509 -2.79 -22.12 9.49
C GLY A 509 -2.31 -22.75 10.80
N ASP A 510 -3.01 -23.76 11.31
CA ASP A 510 -2.73 -24.36 12.61
C ASP A 510 -2.60 -25.90 12.61
N GLY A 511 -2.87 -26.55 11.48
CA GLY A 511 -2.83 -28.00 11.33
C GLY A 511 -3.96 -28.73 12.06
N SER A 512 -5.00 -28.02 12.53
CA SER A 512 -6.17 -28.64 13.13
C SER A 512 -7.07 -29.27 12.05
N PHE A 513 -7.97 -30.16 12.47
CA PHE A 513 -8.67 -31.07 11.57
C PHE A 513 -10.18 -31.00 11.75
N SER A 514 -10.90 -31.08 10.62
CA SER A 514 -12.36 -31.15 10.56
C SER A 514 -12.84 -32.31 9.69
N GLY A 515 -13.98 -32.88 10.06
CA GLY A 515 -14.62 -33.97 9.32
C GLY A 515 -16.13 -33.76 9.26
N ALA A 516 -16.70 -33.76 8.06
CA ALA A 516 -18.12 -33.49 7.83
C ALA A 516 -18.74 -34.48 6.84
N GLN A 517 -19.83 -35.16 7.23
CA GLN A 517 -20.62 -35.97 6.31
C GLN A 517 -21.54 -35.05 5.49
N PHE A 518 -21.21 -34.83 4.23
CA PHE A 518 -22.01 -34.05 3.31
C PHE A 518 -21.86 -34.57 1.87
N GLY A 519 -22.81 -35.40 1.44
CA GLY A 519 -22.81 -36.02 0.10
C GLY A 519 -22.80 -37.54 0.13
N LEU A 520 -22.58 -38.13 -1.05
CA LEU A 520 -22.52 -39.56 -1.31
C LEU A 520 -21.28 -39.92 -2.15
N ALA A 521 -20.86 -41.18 -2.12
CA ALA A 521 -19.71 -41.66 -2.89
C ALA A 521 -19.76 -41.37 -4.40
N THR A 522 -20.96 -41.25 -4.98
CA THR A 522 -21.16 -40.97 -6.41
C THR A 522 -21.28 -39.49 -6.76
N ASP A 523 -21.28 -38.61 -5.76
CA ASP A 523 -21.43 -37.18 -6.01
C ASP A 523 -20.10 -36.58 -6.47
N LYS A 524 -20.19 -35.52 -7.29
CA LYS A 524 -19.04 -34.74 -7.72
C LYS A 524 -18.86 -33.57 -6.74
N PRO A 525 -17.78 -33.51 -5.93
CA PRO A 525 -17.54 -32.36 -5.07
C PRO A 525 -17.30 -31.10 -5.91
N ALA A 526 -17.71 -29.94 -5.41
CA ALA A 526 -17.56 -28.64 -6.06
C ALA A 526 -17.45 -27.51 -5.02
N PRO A 527 -16.43 -27.55 -4.14
CA PRO A 527 -16.26 -26.55 -3.08
C PRO A 527 -16.12 -25.13 -3.65
N GLY A 528 -16.57 -24.14 -2.89
CA GLY A 528 -16.49 -22.72 -3.22
C GLY A 528 -17.29 -21.91 -2.20
N ASP A 529 -17.08 -20.60 -2.13
CA ASP A 529 -17.84 -19.70 -1.26
C ASP A 529 -19.18 -19.32 -1.91
N TYR A 530 -20.29 -19.98 -1.60
CA TYR A 530 -21.61 -19.73 -2.22
C TYR A 530 -22.48 -18.73 -1.44
N ASP A 531 -22.10 -18.35 -0.22
CA ASP A 531 -22.80 -17.29 0.54
C ASP A 531 -22.05 -15.95 0.60
N GLY A 532 -20.78 -15.90 0.17
CA GLY A 532 -19.96 -14.71 0.08
C GLY A 532 -19.38 -14.29 1.43
N ASP A 533 -19.23 -15.22 2.38
CA ASP A 533 -18.71 -14.94 3.72
C ASP A 533 -17.17 -15.04 3.80
N GLY A 534 -16.51 -15.38 2.69
CA GLY A 534 -15.08 -15.59 2.59
C GLY A 534 -14.62 -17.00 2.95
N ARG A 535 -15.53 -17.92 3.30
CA ARG A 535 -15.21 -19.32 3.57
C ARG A 535 -15.68 -20.21 2.43
N THR A 536 -14.92 -21.26 2.20
CA THR A 536 -15.26 -22.31 1.24
C THR A 536 -16.37 -23.17 1.82
N ASP A 537 -17.49 -23.25 1.12
CA ASP A 537 -18.61 -24.12 1.47
C ASP A 537 -18.44 -25.54 0.96
N LEU A 538 -19.09 -26.48 1.65
CA LEU A 538 -19.19 -27.85 1.18
C LEU A 538 -20.30 -27.94 0.13
N ALA A 539 -19.94 -28.28 -1.10
CA ALA A 539 -20.89 -28.40 -2.19
C ALA A 539 -20.67 -29.67 -3.00
N VAL A 540 -21.76 -30.30 -3.41
CA VAL A 540 -21.75 -31.49 -4.27
C VAL A 540 -22.77 -31.38 -5.40
N TYR A 541 -22.40 -31.88 -6.58
CA TYR A 541 -23.25 -32.02 -7.74
C TYR A 541 -23.67 -33.48 -7.94
N ARG A 542 -24.98 -33.72 -7.98
CA ARG A 542 -25.59 -35.04 -8.14
C ARG A 542 -26.70 -35.00 -9.17
N GLY A 543 -26.45 -35.60 -10.34
CA GLY A 543 -27.50 -35.90 -11.31
C GLY A 543 -28.24 -34.69 -11.91
N GLY A 544 -27.67 -33.48 -11.86
CA GLY A 544 -28.37 -32.24 -12.23
C GLY A 544 -28.75 -31.34 -11.07
N THR A 545 -28.54 -31.79 -9.83
CA THR A 545 -28.87 -31.03 -8.62
C THR A 545 -27.59 -30.65 -7.87
N TRP A 546 -27.50 -29.39 -7.46
CA TRP A 546 -26.49 -28.88 -6.55
C TRP A 546 -27.02 -28.96 -5.13
N PHE A 547 -26.17 -29.42 -4.21
CA PHE A 547 -26.41 -29.44 -2.78
C PHE A 547 -25.27 -28.68 -2.14
N VAL A 548 -25.57 -27.62 -1.38
CA VAL A 548 -24.58 -26.72 -0.80
C VAL A 548 -24.87 -26.57 0.68
N GLN A 549 -23.89 -26.86 1.52
CA GLN A 549 -23.91 -26.55 2.94
C GLN A 549 -23.10 -25.27 3.14
N ARG A 550 -23.81 -24.14 3.15
CA ARG A 550 -23.18 -22.83 3.30
C ARG A 550 -22.74 -22.60 4.73
N SER A 551 -21.55 -22.05 4.89
CA SER A 551 -20.82 -21.85 6.14
C SER A 551 -21.64 -21.03 7.15
N THR A 552 -22.29 -19.95 6.69
CA THR A 552 -23.08 -19.04 7.53
C THR A 552 -24.56 -19.06 7.22
N GLU A 553 -24.95 -19.23 5.95
CA GLU A 553 -26.36 -19.22 5.55
C GLU A 553 -27.03 -20.60 5.53
N GLY A 554 -26.29 -21.67 5.87
CA GLY A 554 -26.81 -23.02 6.00
C GLY A 554 -27.15 -23.72 4.67
N PHE A 555 -27.88 -24.84 4.75
CA PHE A 555 -28.13 -25.73 3.62
C PHE A 555 -29.05 -25.12 2.54
N THR A 556 -28.67 -25.31 1.28
CA THR A 556 -29.51 -25.06 0.10
C THR A 556 -29.33 -26.16 -0.95
N ALA A 557 -30.34 -26.34 -1.79
CA ALA A 557 -30.26 -27.23 -2.95
C ALA A 557 -31.08 -26.69 -4.12
N PHE A 558 -30.54 -26.79 -5.33
CA PHE A 558 -31.17 -26.28 -6.54
C PHE A 558 -30.88 -27.17 -7.75
N ASN A 559 -31.85 -27.26 -8.66
CA ASN A 559 -31.70 -28.04 -9.90
C ASN A 559 -31.10 -27.15 -10.99
N PHE A 560 -29.89 -27.48 -11.42
CA PHE A 560 -29.20 -26.79 -12.49
C PHE A 560 -28.17 -27.69 -13.18
N GLY A 561 -28.52 -28.22 -14.34
CA GLY A 561 -27.70 -29.15 -15.13
C GLY A 561 -28.38 -30.51 -15.33
N ILE A 562 -27.63 -31.46 -15.89
CA ILE A 562 -28.01 -32.86 -16.07
C ILE A 562 -26.87 -33.81 -15.65
N ALA A 563 -27.18 -35.09 -15.44
CA ALA A 563 -26.23 -36.07 -14.90
C ALA A 563 -24.87 -36.16 -15.64
N THR A 564 -24.84 -35.92 -16.95
CA THR A 564 -23.62 -36.00 -17.78
C THR A 564 -22.75 -34.76 -17.73
N ASP A 565 -23.22 -33.66 -17.14
CA ASP A 565 -22.50 -32.41 -17.13
C ASP A 565 -21.26 -32.44 -16.22
N LEU A 566 -20.27 -31.63 -16.57
CA LEU A 566 -19.10 -31.35 -15.74
C LEU A 566 -19.37 -30.10 -14.89
N PRO A 567 -19.34 -30.17 -13.55
CA PRO A 567 -19.44 -28.99 -12.72
C PRO A 567 -18.19 -28.11 -12.91
N VAL A 568 -18.41 -26.82 -13.08
CA VAL A 568 -17.36 -25.80 -13.29
C VAL A 568 -17.66 -24.55 -12.45
N ALA A 569 -18.00 -24.76 -11.17
CA ALA A 569 -18.36 -23.68 -10.26
C ALA A 569 -17.20 -22.68 -10.08
N ALA A 570 -17.51 -21.38 -10.17
CA ALA A 570 -16.62 -20.23 -9.96
C ALA A 570 -17.49 -18.95 -9.93
N ASP A 571 -16.92 -17.79 -9.58
CA ASP A 571 -17.62 -16.50 -9.57
C ASP A 571 -17.59 -15.84 -10.96
N TYR A 572 -18.62 -16.06 -11.80
CA TYR A 572 -18.64 -15.55 -13.18
C TYR A 572 -19.32 -14.19 -13.33
N ASP A 573 -19.95 -13.64 -12.29
CA ASP A 573 -20.50 -12.29 -12.31
C ASP A 573 -19.74 -11.29 -11.43
N GLY A 574 -18.78 -11.77 -10.65
CA GLY A 574 -17.86 -10.99 -9.85
C GLY A 574 -18.53 -10.42 -8.63
N ASP A 575 -19.53 -11.09 -8.05
CA ASP A 575 -20.21 -10.64 -6.84
C ASP A 575 -19.58 -11.16 -5.53
N GLY A 576 -18.49 -11.93 -5.65
CA GLY A 576 -17.79 -12.55 -4.54
C GLY A 576 -18.38 -13.90 -4.14
N LYS A 577 -19.39 -14.42 -4.84
CA LYS A 577 -19.99 -15.73 -4.61
C LYS A 577 -19.69 -16.68 -5.76
N THR A 578 -19.56 -17.95 -5.40
CA THR A 578 -19.41 -19.05 -6.34
C THR A 578 -20.75 -19.32 -7.02
N ASP A 579 -20.75 -19.36 -8.34
CA ASP A 579 -21.91 -19.66 -9.14
C ASP A 579 -22.03 -21.16 -9.43
N GLY A 580 -23.27 -21.66 -9.39
CA GLY A 580 -23.57 -23.00 -9.92
C GLY A 580 -23.42 -23.01 -11.43
N ALA A 581 -22.35 -23.63 -11.95
CA ALA A 581 -22.07 -23.67 -13.38
C ALA A 581 -21.70 -25.06 -13.88
N VAL A 582 -22.08 -25.37 -15.11
CA VAL A 582 -21.81 -26.64 -15.78
C VAL A 582 -21.30 -26.47 -17.20
N TYR A 583 -20.38 -27.34 -17.60
CA TYR A 583 -19.88 -27.46 -18.97
C TYR A 583 -20.43 -28.72 -19.65
N ARG A 584 -20.95 -28.53 -20.87
CA ARG A 584 -21.52 -29.59 -21.71
C ARG A 584 -21.15 -29.36 -23.17
N ASP A 585 -20.28 -30.21 -23.71
CA ASP A 585 -19.96 -30.29 -25.15
C ASP A 585 -19.65 -28.94 -25.83
N GLY A 586 -18.89 -28.06 -25.18
CA GLY A 586 -18.54 -26.74 -25.71
C GLY A 586 -19.49 -25.62 -25.31
N ILE A 587 -20.42 -25.87 -24.38
CA ILE A 587 -21.34 -24.86 -23.87
C ILE A 587 -21.17 -24.77 -22.34
N TRP A 588 -20.97 -23.54 -21.87
CA TRP A 588 -21.01 -23.17 -20.47
C TRP A 588 -22.42 -22.72 -20.12
N PHE A 589 -23.02 -23.33 -19.11
CA PHE A 589 -24.28 -22.89 -18.50
C PHE A 589 -23.97 -22.42 -17.09
N MET A 590 -24.31 -21.17 -16.76
CA MET A 590 -24.00 -20.54 -15.49
C MET A 590 -25.29 -20.03 -14.85
N LEU A 591 -25.53 -20.38 -13.59
CA LEU A 591 -26.56 -19.77 -12.76
C LEU A 591 -25.87 -18.77 -11.84
N ARG A 592 -25.65 -17.56 -12.39
CA ARG A 592 -24.90 -16.51 -11.71
C ARG A 592 -25.70 -15.93 -10.56
N SER A 593 -25.08 -15.77 -9.40
CA SER A 593 -25.80 -15.60 -8.15
C SER A 593 -26.56 -14.27 -8.10
N THR A 594 -25.99 -13.21 -8.71
CA THR A 594 -26.64 -11.91 -8.89
C THR A 594 -27.15 -11.70 -10.31
N ALA A 595 -26.38 -12.11 -11.33
CA ALA A 595 -26.70 -11.86 -12.75
C ALA A 595 -27.64 -12.89 -13.38
N GLY A 596 -28.04 -13.92 -12.62
CA GLY A 596 -28.94 -14.98 -13.04
C GLY A 596 -28.38 -15.88 -14.14
N PHE A 597 -29.27 -16.62 -14.80
CA PHE A 597 -28.90 -17.59 -15.82
C PHE A 597 -28.18 -16.95 -17.03
N GLY A 598 -27.09 -17.56 -17.45
CA GLY A 598 -26.38 -17.29 -18.69
C GLY A 598 -25.92 -18.58 -19.36
N ALA A 599 -25.81 -18.57 -20.68
CA ALA A 599 -25.22 -19.66 -21.43
C ALA A 599 -24.34 -19.13 -22.57
N ILE A 600 -23.15 -19.70 -22.73
CA ILE A 600 -22.16 -19.27 -23.71
C ILE A 600 -21.63 -20.51 -24.44
N GLY A 601 -21.68 -20.48 -25.77
CA GLY A 601 -21.01 -21.48 -26.61
C GLY A 601 -19.51 -21.16 -26.68
N PHE A 602 -18.72 -21.82 -25.84
CA PHE A 602 -17.28 -21.63 -25.76
C PHE A 602 -16.56 -22.96 -25.48
N GLY A 603 -15.73 -23.40 -26.43
CA GLY A 603 -15.07 -24.72 -26.41
C GLY A 603 -15.73 -25.74 -27.34
N ILE A 604 -15.24 -26.97 -27.29
CA ILE A 604 -15.76 -28.13 -28.03
C ILE A 604 -15.71 -29.41 -27.19
N ALA A 605 -16.33 -30.49 -27.68
CA ALA A 605 -16.19 -31.81 -27.07
C ALA A 605 -14.71 -32.25 -26.99
N GLY A 606 -14.28 -32.70 -25.81
CA GLY A 606 -12.90 -33.11 -25.52
C GLY A 606 -12.00 -32.01 -24.95
N ASP A 607 -12.47 -30.76 -24.94
CA ASP A 607 -11.82 -29.68 -24.19
C ASP A 607 -11.95 -29.93 -22.68
N ARG A 608 -10.92 -29.51 -21.92
CA ARG A 608 -10.85 -29.61 -20.47
C ARG A 608 -11.07 -28.22 -19.86
N PRO A 609 -12.24 -27.92 -19.28
CA PRO A 609 -12.48 -26.64 -18.63
C PRO A 609 -11.62 -26.51 -17.35
N ALA A 610 -11.03 -25.33 -17.13
CA ALA A 610 -10.10 -25.10 -16.03
C ALA A 610 -10.68 -25.46 -14.64
N PRO A 611 -11.90 -25.05 -14.27
CA PRO A 611 -12.47 -25.37 -12.95
C PRO A 611 -12.63 -26.88 -12.67
N ALA A 612 -12.89 -27.68 -13.71
CA ALA A 612 -13.11 -29.11 -13.55
C ALA A 612 -11.82 -29.91 -13.25
N ALA A 613 -10.64 -29.32 -13.48
CA ALA A 613 -9.36 -30.00 -13.26
C ALA A 613 -9.04 -30.28 -11.78
N PHE A 614 -9.72 -29.58 -10.87
CA PHE A 614 -9.45 -29.63 -9.42
C PHE A 614 -10.46 -30.44 -8.63
N THR A 615 -11.62 -30.74 -9.22
CA THR A 615 -12.77 -31.33 -8.53
C THR A 615 -13.11 -32.75 -8.98
N GLN A 616 -12.40 -33.25 -10.00
CA GLN A 616 -12.52 -34.61 -10.51
C GLN A 616 -11.20 -35.38 -10.31
N PRO A 617 -11.26 -36.70 -10.05
CA PRO A 617 -10.08 -37.56 -9.94
C PRO A 617 -9.34 -37.77 -11.26
#